data_AF-A0A7R9UHP9-F1
#
_entry.id   AF-A0A7R9UHP9-F1
#
_cell.length_a   1.000
_cell.length_b   1.000
_cell.length_c   1.000
_cell.angle_alpha   90.00
_cell.angle_beta   90.00
_cell.angle_gamma   90.00
#
_symmetry.space_group_name_H-M   'P 1'
#
loop_
_entity.id
_entity.type
_entity.pdbx_description
1 polymer ?
#
loop_
_entity_poly.entity_id
_entity_poly.type
_entity_poly.pdbx_seq_one_letter_code
_entity_poly.pdbx_strand_id
1 'polypeptide(L)'
;ARRAACVAPAQASPQTGISVGPGASVELRDCRVVGHRGPAVKVCRGRLVAARSEISGSACGANVVVNGGVIRLHDNDIHSACGDGISLWNNPSTEIEGNRIHSNQGAGVSIRSGSGDVRITNNHVHSNRAAAFQFTTSHAHAWIEGNIVDEVAHVRAPEPLPETLLAGDVPIASIACASFTMPVLPSVGAGGIGGVVVMP
;
A
#
# COMPACT_ATOMS: atom_id res chain seq x y z
N ALA A 1 16.12 46.66 16.66
CA ALA A 1 16.68 45.32 16.36
C ALA A 1 15.56 44.28 16.46
N ARG A 2 14.98 43.87 15.33
CA ARG A 2 13.94 42.82 15.30
C ARG A 2 14.61 41.47 15.47
N ARG A 3 14.26 40.74 16.54
CA ARG A 3 14.69 39.35 16.77
C ARG A 3 14.15 38.50 15.62
N ALA A 4 15.05 37.94 14.82
CA ALA A 4 14.71 36.88 13.88
C ALA A 4 14.21 35.70 14.70
N ALA A 5 12.92 35.37 14.56
CA ALA A 5 12.38 34.11 15.03
C ALA A 5 13.15 33.01 14.29
N CYS A 6 13.88 32.19 15.05
CA CYS A 6 14.51 31.00 14.53
C CYS A 6 13.38 30.03 14.15
N VAL A 7 12.91 30.12 12.89
CA VAL A 7 12.04 29.09 12.31
C VAL A 7 12.92 27.86 12.19
N ALA A 8 12.80 26.95 13.16
CA ALA A 8 13.40 25.63 13.04
C ALA A 8 12.96 25.03 11.70
N PRO A 9 13.88 24.50 10.87
CA PRO A 9 13.47 23.80 9.66
C PRO A 9 12.54 22.68 10.11
N ALA A 10 11.34 22.62 9.51
CA ALA A 10 10.38 21.54 9.73
C ALA A 10 11.17 20.23 9.70
N GLN A 11 11.23 19.53 10.83
CA GLN A 11 11.95 18.25 10.95
C GLN A 11 11.54 17.41 9.75
N ALA A 12 12.48 17.14 8.86
CA ALA A 12 12.21 16.34 7.68
C ALA A 12 11.84 14.94 8.19
N SER A 13 10.55 14.61 8.22
CA SER A 13 10.10 13.29 8.63
C SER A 13 10.89 12.24 7.85
N PRO A 14 11.38 11.18 8.52
CA PRO A 14 12.22 10.19 7.86
C PRO A 14 11.49 9.61 6.65
N GLN A 15 12.25 9.36 5.57
CA GLN A 15 11.70 8.85 4.32
C GLN A 15 11.08 7.46 4.48
N THR A 16 11.62 6.64 5.38
CA THR A 16 11.09 5.32 5.73
C THR A 16 11.26 5.13 7.23
N GLY A 17 10.27 4.52 7.89
CA GLY A 17 10.35 4.21 9.32
C GLY A 17 11.37 3.11 9.59
N ILE A 18 11.18 1.96 8.93
CA ILE A 18 12.02 0.77 9.10
C ILE A 18 12.47 0.26 7.73
N SER A 19 13.80 0.14 7.55
CA SER A 19 14.39 -0.41 6.33
C SER A 19 15.16 -1.68 6.65
N VAL A 20 14.72 -2.81 6.09
CA VAL A 20 15.37 -4.12 6.22
C VAL A 20 16.16 -4.40 4.95
N GLY A 21 17.48 -4.43 5.09
CA GLY A 21 18.40 -4.71 3.98
C GLY A 21 18.61 -6.21 3.71
N PRO A 22 19.40 -6.53 2.67
CA PRO A 22 19.73 -7.92 2.34
C PRO A 22 20.41 -8.62 3.51
N GLY A 23 19.93 -9.83 3.86
CA GLY A 23 20.48 -10.62 4.97
C GLY A 23 20.14 -10.10 6.38
N ALA A 24 19.47 -8.96 6.50
CA ALA A 24 18.99 -8.46 7.78
C ALA A 24 17.69 -9.18 8.18
N SER A 25 17.54 -9.49 9.47
CA SER A 25 16.29 -10.01 10.05
C SER A 25 15.79 -9.04 11.11
N VAL A 26 14.56 -8.59 10.96
CA VAL A 26 13.90 -7.67 11.90
C VAL A 26 12.61 -8.29 12.39
N GLU A 27 12.35 -8.14 13.68
CA GLU A 27 11.12 -8.58 14.32
C GLU A 27 10.47 -7.39 15.03
N LEU A 28 9.23 -7.10 14.67
CA LEU A 28 8.39 -6.06 15.23
C LEU A 28 7.28 -6.74 16.01
N ARG A 29 7.18 -6.42 17.29
CA ARG A 29 6.10 -6.91 18.15
C ARG A 29 5.58 -5.75 18.96
N ASP A 30 4.26 -5.57 18.96
CA ASP A 30 3.60 -4.55 19.79
C ASP A 30 4.18 -3.14 19.52
N CYS A 31 4.55 -2.89 18.25
CA CYS A 31 5.19 -1.66 17.80
C CYS A 31 4.19 -0.75 17.07
N ARG A 32 4.45 0.56 17.09
CA ARG A 32 3.72 1.54 16.28
C ARG A 32 4.65 2.26 15.32
N VAL A 33 4.47 2.06 14.03
CA VAL A 33 5.28 2.64 12.93
C VAL A 33 4.38 3.58 12.14
N VAL A 34 4.45 4.89 12.46
CA VAL A 34 3.47 5.87 11.97
C VAL A 34 4.09 7.19 11.53
N GLY A 35 3.47 7.83 10.52
CA GLY A 35 3.76 9.23 10.14
C GLY A 35 5.06 9.42 9.36
N HIS A 36 5.30 8.56 8.36
CA HIS A 36 6.50 8.57 7.54
C HIS A 36 6.25 9.22 6.17
N ARG A 37 7.28 9.86 5.59
CA ARG A 37 7.15 10.55 4.29
C ARG A 37 6.99 9.57 3.12
N GLY A 38 7.59 8.40 3.23
CA GLY A 38 7.45 7.28 2.31
C GLY A 38 6.98 6.03 3.07
N PRO A 39 7.34 4.82 2.61
CA PRO A 39 6.85 3.60 3.23
C PRO A 39 7.20 3.52 4.71
N ALA A 40 6.24 3.07 5.54
CA ALA A 40 6.47 2.85 6.96
C ALA A 40 7.51 1.73 7.16
N VAL A 41 7.35 0.63 6.41
CA VAL A 41 8.30 -0.48 6.42
C VAL A 41 8.70 -0.83 4.99
N LYS A 42 10.01 -0.91 4.75
CA LYS A 42 10.60 -1.32 3.47
C LYS A 42 11.51 -2.52 3.68
N VAL A 43 11.28 -3.60 2.95
CA VAL A 43 12.10 -4.81 2.98
C VAL A 43 12.74 -5.02 1.61
N CYS A 44 14.05 -5.20 1.57
CA CYS A 44 14.82 -5.45 0.36
C CYS A 44 15.65 -6.74 0.55
N ARG A 45 15.14 -7.89 0.11
CA ARG A 45 15.80 -9.21 0.24
C ARG A 45 16.20 -9.57 1.68
N GLY A 46 15.44 -9.07 2.66
CA GLY A 46 15.64 -9.35 4.08
C GLY A 46 14.54 -10.24 4.65
N ARG A 47 14.54 -10.39 5.98
CA ARG A 47 13.49 -11.05 6.74
C ARG A 47 12.78 -10.06 7.65
N LEU A 48 11.46 -10.02 7.59
CA LEU A 48 10.63 -9.22 8.49
C LEU A 48 9.56 -10.09 9.12
N VAL A 49 9.43 -10.04 10.43
CA VAL A 49 8.27 -10.55 11.15
C VAL A 49 7.62 -9.37 11.86
N ALA A 50 6.37 -9.06 11.55
CA ALA A 50 5.60 -8.06 12.28
C ALA A 50 4.38 -8.73 12.94
N ALA A 51 4.23 -8.47 14.24
CA ALA A 51 3.24 -9.06 15.11
C ALA A 51 2.51 -7.97 15.88
N ARG A 52 1.17 -7.99 15.91
CA ARG A 52 0.37 -7.09 16.78
C ARG A 52 0.81 -5.63 16.74
N SER A 53 1.26 -5.17 15.56
CA SER A 53 1.83 -3.85 15.39
C SER A 53 0.91 -2.98 14.56
N GLU A 54 0.92 -1.68 14.82
CA GLU A 54 0.22 -0.68 14.02
C GLU A 54 1.20 -0.09 12.99
N ILE A 55 0.85 -0.17 11.70
CA ILE A 55 1.64 0.37 10.61
C ILE A 55 0.75 1.28 9.78
N SER A 56 0.93 2.59 9.93
CA SER A 56 0.01 3.57 9.32
C SER A 56 0.66 4.88 8.92
N GLY A 57 -0.08 5.68 8.14
CA GLY A 57 0.31 7.07 7.87
C GLY A 57 1.53 7.25 6.97
N SER A 58 1.67 6.38 5.96
CA SER A 58 2.57 6.66 4.83
C SER A 58 2.03 7.83 4.01
N ALA A 59 2.77 8.93 3.96
CA ALA A 59 2.39 10.13 3.20
C ALA A 59 2.54 9.94 1.68
N CYS A 60 3.33 8.95 1.24
CA CYS A 60 3.54 8.65 -0.17
C CYS A 60 3.76 7.15 -0.40
N GLY A 61 2.89 6.54 -1.21
CA GLY A 61 2.97 5.12 -1.55
C GLY A 61 2.43 4.21 -0.46
N ALA A 62 2.91 2.96 -0.42
CA ALA A 62 2.36 1.94 0.45
C ALA A 62 2.90 1.99 1.88
N ASN A 63 2.17 1.44 2.86
CA ASN A 63 2.66 1.33 4.23
C ASN A 63 3.77 0.28 4.34
N VAL A 64 3.57 -0.91 3.77
CA VAL A 64 4.55 -1.98 3.74
C VAL A 64 4.97 -2.26 2.30
N VAL A 65 6.25 -2.04 1.99
CA VAL A 65 6.83 -2.35 0.68
C VAL A 65 7.82 -3.50 0.81
N VAL A 66 7.55 -4.58 0.10
CA VAL A 66 8.39 -5.77 0.08
C VAL A 66 8.99 -5.94 -1.29
N ASN A 67 10.32 -5.96 -1.37
CA ASN A 67 11.09 -6.18 -2.58
C ASN A 67 11.98 -7.43 -2.38
N GLY A 68 11.37 -8.60 -2.55
CA GLY A 68 11.96 -9.90 -2.24
C GLY A 68 12.27 -10.11 -0.75
N GLY A 69 12.45 -11.37 -0.36
CA GLY A 69 12.72 -11.76 1.02
C GLY A 69 11.61 -12.61 1.64
N VAL A 70 11.69 -12.80 2.96
CA VAL A 70 10.73 -13.60 3.75
C VAL A 70 10.00 -12.71 4.74
N ILE A 71 8.70 -12.52 4.55
CA ILE A 71 7.89 -11.57 5.31
C ILE A 71 6.76 -12.33 5.97
N ARG A 72 6.58 -12.12 7.28
CA ARG A 72 5.43 -12.61 8.03
C ARG A 72 4.75 -11.44 8.73
N LEU A 73 3.48 -11.23 8.43
CA LEU A 73 2.65 -10.23 9.06
C LEU A 73 1.53 -10.98 9.76
N HIS A 74 1.47 -10.90 11.08
CA HIS A 74 0.38 -11.47 11.84
C HIS A 74 -0.25 -10.50 12.85
N ASP A 75 -1.59 -10.49 12.91
CA ASP A 75 -2.37 -9.68 13.84
C ASP A 75 -2.06 -8.16 13.80
N ASN A 76 -1.55 -7.64 12.69
CA ASN A 76 -1.21 -6.23 12.57
C ASN A 76 -2.41 -5.40 12.14
N ASP A 77 -2.35 -4.11 12.45
CA ASP A 77 -3.29 -3.11 12.00
C ASP A 77 -2.61 -2.20 10.97
N ILE A 78 -2.99 -2.30 9.70
CA ILE A 78 -2.34 -1.63 8.57
C ILE A 78 -3.34 -0.73 7.86
N HIS A 79 -3.18 0.58 8.03
CA HIS A 79 -4.19 1.51 7.53
C HIS A 79 -3.67 2.88 7.13
N SER A 80 -4.53 3.65 6.47
CA SER A 80 -4.27 5.06 6.13
C SER A 80 -3.01 5.27 5.27
N ALA A 81 -2.69 4.32 4.38
CA ALA A 81 -1.68 4.56 3.35
C ALA A 81 -2.20 5.51 2.27
N CYS A 82 -1.34 6.42 1.80
CA CYS A 82 -1.58 7.25 0.61
C CYS A 82 -1.60 6.42 -0.70
N GLY A 83 -1.03 5.21 -0.67
CA GLY A 83 -1.11 4.20 -1.73
C GLY A 83 -1.69 2.89 -1.19
N ASP A 84 -1.06 1.76 -1.54
CA ASP A 84 -1.52 0.43 -1.10
C ASP A 84 -1.24 0.19 0.40
N GLY A 85 -2.00 -0.66 1.09
CA GLY A 85 -1.63 -1.09 2.44
C GLY A 85 -0.30 -1.87 2.42
N ILE A 86 -0.25 -2.91 1.59
CA ILE A 86 0.91 -3.78 1.40
C ILE A 86 1.20 -3.89 -0.11
N SER A 87 2.44 -3.64 -0.52
CA SER A 87 2.91 -3.85 -1.89
C SER A 87 4.01 -4.89 -1.95
N LEU A 88 3.78 -5.96 -2.70
CA LEU A 88 4.66 -7.11 -2.88
C LEU A 88 5.32 -7.07 -4.27
N TRP A 89 6.65 -7.16 -4.29
CA TRP A 89 7.49 -7.10 -5.48
C TRP A 89 8.60 -8.15 -5.44
N ASN A 90 9.05 -8.57 -6.62
CA ASN A 90 10.21 -9.42 -6.87
C ASN A 90 10.16 -10.77 -6.13
N ASN A 91 9.09 -11.53 -6.35
CA ASN A 91 8.88 -12.88 -5.83
C ASN A 91 9.08 -13.01 -4.31
N PRO A 92 8.32 -12.27 -3.47
CA PRO A 92 8.48 -12.37 -2.04
C PRO A 92 7.82 -13.64 -1.50
N SER A 93 8.44 -14.27 -0.50
CA SER A 93 7.78 -15.30 0.32
C SER A 93 7.07 -14.59 1.46
N THR A 94 5.74 -14.49 1.39
CA THR A 94 4.95 -13.65 2.27
C THR A 94 3.82 -14.43 2.91
N GLU A 95 3.68 -14.29 4.22
CA GLU A 95 2.58 -14.82 5.01
C GLU A 95 1.87 -13.65 5.68
N ILE A 96 0.59 -13.47 5.37
CA ILE A 96 -0.26 -12.40 5.89
C ILE A 96 -1.41 -13.10 6.59
N GLU A 97 -1.42 -13.10 7.92
CA GLU A 97 -2.40 -13.84 8.73
C GLU A 97 -3.08 -12.97 9.79
N GLY A 98 -4.41 -13.00 9.93
CA GLY A 98 -5.08 -12.34 11.06
C GLY A 98 -4.99 -10.80 11.09
N ASN A 99 -4.52 -10.16 10.02
CA ASN A 99 -4.30 -8.71 9.98
C ASN A 99 -5.59 -7.96 9.65
N ARG A 100 -5.69 -6.73 10.14
CA ARG A 100 -6.69 -5.73 9.73
C ARG A 100 -6.05 -4.78 8.74
N ILE A 101 -6.54 -4.75 7.50
CA ILE A 101 -5.96 -3.92 6.42
C ILE A 101 -7.04 -3.03 5.84
N HIS A 102 -7.03 -1.74 6.18
CA HIS A 102 -8.15 -0.87 5.85
C HIS A 102 -7.82 0.59 5.59
N SER A 103 -8.79 1.32 5.04
CA SER A 103 -8.70 2.78 4.86
C SER A 103 -7.46 3.23 4.06
N ASN A 104 -6.95 2.39 3.17
CA ASN A 104 -5.84 2.73 2.28
C ASN A 104 -6.39 3.38 0.99
N GLN A 105 -5.68 4.37 0.45
CA GLN A 105 -6.07 5.08 -0.77
C GLN A 105 -5.82 4.26 -2.05
N GLY A 106 -5.02 3.21 -1.97
CA GLY A 106 -4.79 2.20 -3.01
C GLY A 106 -5.49 0.88 -2.70
N ALA A 107 -4.84 -0.23 -3.03
CA ALA A 107 -5.32 -1.56 -2.69
C ALA A 107 -4.95 -1.95 -1.25
N GLY A 108 -5.68 -2.86 -0.61
CA GLY A 108 -5.29 -3.42 0.69
C GLY A 108 -3.95 -4.17 0.57
N VAL A 109 -3.91 -5.18 -0.30
CA VAL A 109 -2.68 -5.91 -0.68
C VAL A 109 -2.55 -5.91 -2.19
N SER A 110 -1.38 -5.51 -2.69
CA SER A 110 -1.08 -5.45 -4.13
C SER A 110 0.16 -6.31 -4.43
N ILE A 111 0.01 -7.29 -5.32
CA ILE A 111 1.08 -8.15 -5.82
C ILE A 111 1.44 -7.67 -7.23
N ARG A 112 2.57 -6.96 -7.33
CA ARG A 112 2.93 -6.17 -8.52
C ARG A 112 3.90 -6.86 -9.46
N SER A 113 4.86 -7.62 -8.94
CA SER A 113 5.84 -8.30 -9.78
C SER A 113 6.31 -9.61 -9.17
N GLY A 114 6.00 -10.70 -9.89
CA GLY A 114 6.35 -12.05 -9.51
C GLY A 114 5.59 -12.57 -8.28
N SER A 115 5.15 -13.82 -8.30
CA SER A 115 4.76 -14.50 -7.05
C SER A 115 5.90 -15.37 -6.56
N GLY A 116 6.39 -15.05 -5.36
CA GLY A 116 6.88 -16.11 -4.49
C GLY A 116 5.69 -16.82 -3.83
N ASP A 117 5.95 -17.57 -2.76
CA ASP A 117 4.87 -18.16 -1.97
C ASP A 117 4.15 -17.08 -1.16
N VAL A 118 3.01 -16.61 -1.65
CA VAL A 118 2.15 -15.65 -0.94
C VAL A 118 0.96 -16.38 -0.34
N ARG A 119 0.83 -16.35 0.99
CA ARG A 119 -0.32 -16.86 1.73
C ARG A 119 -1.00 -15.72 2.46
N ILE A 120 -2.30 -15.59 2.27
CA ILE A 120 -3.15 -14.57 2.86
C ILE A 120 -4.29 -15.31 3.56
N THR A 121 -4.27 -15.38 4.88
CA THR A 121 -5.23 -16.20 5.63
C THR A 121 -5.89 -15.43 6.78
N ASN A 122 -7.17 -15.62 7.03
CA ASN A 122 -7.87 -15.07 8.20
C ASN A 122 -7.73 -13.55 8.40
N ASN A 123 -7.49 -12.77 7.34
CA ASN A 123 -7.37 -11.31 7.42
C ASN A 123 -8.73 -10.64 7.22
N HIS A 124 -8.88 -9.45 7.77
CA HIS A 124 -10.01 -8.57 7.51
C HIS A 124 -9.55 -7.37 6.69
N VAL A 125 -9.98 -7.31 5.42
CA VAL A 125 -9.56 -6.29 4.46
C VAL A 125 -10.76 -5.49 4.01
N HIS A 126 -10.88 -4.23 4.46
CA HIS A 126 -12.07 -3.43 4.23
C HIS A 126 -11.78 -1.95 4.01
N SER A 127 -12.74 -1.19 3.48
CA SER A 127 -12.67 0.26 3.31
C SER A 127 -11.41 0.76 2.57
N ASN A 128 -10.84 -0.07 1.69
CA ASN A 128 -9.74 0.33 0.80
C ASN A 128 -10.34 0.93 -0.48
N ARG A 129 -9.71 1.97 -1.04
CA ARG A 129 -10.28 2.75 -2.14
C ARG A 129 -10.23 2.05 -3.51
N ALA A 130 -9.20 1.24 -3.77
CA ALA A 130 -9.06 0.58 -5.07
C ALA A 130 -9.63 -0.85 -5.06
N ALA A 131 -8.95 -1.78 -4.39
CA ALA A 131 -9.34 -3.18 -4.27
C ALA A 131 -8.84 -3.74 -2.94
N ALA A 132 -9.45 -4.79 -2.41
CA ALA A 132 -8.91 -5.48 -1.24
C ALA A 132 -7.61 -6.23 -1.57
N PHE A 133 -7.66 -7.07 -2.60
CA PHE A 133 -6.52 -7.80 -3.14
C PHE A 133 -6.36 -7.47 -4.62
N GLN A 134 -5.18 -7.00 -5.01
CA GLN A 134 -4.87 -6.65 -6.39
C GLN A 134 -3.68 -7.47 -6.90
N PHE A 135 -3.84 -8.09 -8.06
CA PHE A 135 -2.81 -8.84 -8.76
C PHE A 135 -2.50 -8.13 -10.08
N THR A 136 -1.32 -7.53 -10.21
CA THR A 136 -0.93 -6.76 -11.41
C THR A 136 0.01 -7.55 -12.33
N THR A 137 0.41 -8.76 -11.93
CA THR A 137 1.32 -9.60 -12.71
C THR A 137 0.63 -10.86 -13.22
N SER A 138 1.01 -11.31 -14.42
CA SER A 138 0.46 -12.46 -15.12
C SER A 138 0.90 -13.82 -14.57
N HIS A 139 1.88 -13.83 -13.65
CA HIS A 139 2.44 -15.04 -13.07
C HIS A 139 2.34 -15.01 -11.54
N ALA A 140 1.24 -14.50 -10.99
CA ALA A 140 1.02 -14.52 -9.55
C ALA A 140 0.28 -15.78 -9.10
N HIS A 141 0.88 -16.52 -8.17
CA HIS A 141 0.26 -17.55 -7.37
C HIS A 141 0.13 -17.06 -5.93
N ALA A 142 -1.09 -17.08 -5.39
CA ALA A 142 -1.36 -16.77 -3.99
C ALA A 142 -2.43 -17.70 -3.43
N TRP A 143 -2.25 -18.09 -2.16
CA TRP A 143 -3.25 -18.84 -1.40
C TRP A 143 -4.05 -17.85 -0.56
N ILE A 144 -5.36 -17.77 -0.77
CA ILE A 144 -6.26 -16.87 -0.04
C ILE A 144 -7.33 -17.72 0.63
N GLU A 145 -7.39 -17.73 1.97
CA GLU A 145 -8.29 -18.60 2.72
C GLU A 145 -8.83 -17.91 3.99
N GLY A 146 -10.13 -18.06 4.28
CA GLY A 146 -10.72 -17.55 5.53
C GLY A 146 -10.68 -16.02 5.71
N ASN A 147 -10.44 -15.26 4.64
CA ASN A 147 -10.36 -13.79 4.71
C ASN A 147 -11.75 -13.17 4.59
N ILE A 148 -11.99 -12.12 5.37
CA ILE A 148 -13.18 -11.28 5.28
C ILE A 148 -12.84 -10.06 4.44
N VAL A 149 -13.60 -9.86 3.35
CA VAL A 149 -13.41 -8.74 2.43
C VAL A 149 -14.71 -7.99 2.28
N ASP A 150 -14.86 -6.93 3.06
CA ASP A 150 -16.08 -6.15 3.12
C ASP A 150 -15.82 -4.72 2.64
N GLU A 151 -16.80 -4.13 1.96
CA GLU A 151 -16.84 -2.71 1.59
C GLU A 151 -15.54 -2.17 0.94
N VAL A 152 -15.40 -2.33 -0.38
CA VAL A 152 -14.46 -1.46 -1.13
C VAL A 152 -15.01 -0.04 -0.99
N ALA A 153 -14.21 0.88 -0.44
CA ALA A 153 -14.68 2.22 -0.15
C ALA A 153 -15.28 2.82 -1.42
N HIS A 154 -16.58 3.10 -1.39
CA HIS A 154 -17.31 3.72 -2.49
C HIS A 154 -16.53 4.97 -2.90
N VAL A 155 -15.92 4.95 -4.08
CA VAL A 155 -15.40 6.17 -4.70
C VAL A 155 -16.65 6.97 -5.07
N ARG A 156 -17.09 7.84 -4.16
CA ARG A 156 -17.90 8.99 -4.58
C ARG A 156 -17.02 9.71 -5.58
N ALA A 157 -17.37 9.61 -6.87
CA ALA A 157 -16.76 10.47 -7.87
C ALA A 157 -16.85 11.91 -7.33
N PRO A 158 -15.80 12.74 -7.48
CA PRO A 158 -15.99 14.17 -7.28
C PRO A 158 -17.19 14.57 -8.14
N GLU A 159 -18.20 15.17 -7.52
CA GLU A 159 -19.36 15.68 -8.25
C GLU A 159 -18.83 16.49 -9.45
N PRO A 160 -19.32 16.26 -10.68
CA PRO A 160 -18.96 17.13 -11.77
C PRO A 160 -19.33 18.55 -11.37
N LEU A 161 -18.33 19.43 -11.29
CA LEU A 161 -18.56 20.85 -11.02
C LEU A 161 -19.58 21.35 -12.05
N PRO A 162 -20.61 22.10 -11.64
CA PRO A 162 -21.58 22.66 -12.58
C PRO A 162 -20.85 23.48 -13.66
N GLU A 163 -21.23 23.28 -14.92
CA GLU A 163 -20.63 23.91 -16.13
C GLU A 163 -20.83 25.44 -16.22
N THR A 164 -20.86 26.16 -15.11
CA THR A 164 -21.16 27.60 -15.06
C THR A 164 -19.97 28.49 -14.70
N LEU A 165 -18.73 28.00 -14.79
CA LEU A 165 -17.54 28.84 -14.60
C LEU A 165 -16.52 28.74 -15.74
N LEU A 166 -17.01 28.84 -16.99
CA LEU A 166 -16.20 29.23 -18.16
C LEU A 166 -16.35 30.73 -18.40
N ALA A 167 -15.88 31.56 -17.46
CA ALA A 167 -15.56 32.96 -17.71
C ALA A 167 -14.73 33.52 -16.54
N GLY A 168 -13.46 33.80 -16.79
CA GLY A 168 -12.65 34.65 -15.91
C GLY A 168 -11.48 33.91 -15.24
N ASP A 169 -10.31 34.09 -15.84
CA ASP A 169 -8.95 34.04 -15.26
C ASP A 169 -8.83 33.66 -13.77
N VAL A 170 -8.38 32.42 -13.51
CA VAL A 170 -7.84 31.99 -12.21
C VAL A 170 -6.41 31.50 -12.43
N PRO A 171 -5.41 32.00 -11.67
CA PRO A 171 -4.00 31.67 -11.90
C PRO A 171 -3.68 30.19 -11.65
N ILE A 172 -2.83 29.62 -12.50
CA ILE A 172 -2.39 28.21 -12.56
C ILE A 172 -1.47 27.85 -11.38
N ALA A 173 -1.94 28.00 -10.15
CA ALA A 173 -1.17 27.66 -8.96
C ALA A 173 -2.05 27.19 -7.78
N SER A 174 -2.91 26.19 -7.98
CA SER A 174 -3.55 25.54 -6.81
C SER A 174 -4.21 24.17 -7.01
N ILE A 175 -3.98 23.46 -8.12
CA ILE A 175 -4.56 22.12 -8.29
C ILE A 175 -3.44 21.15 -8.69
N ALA A 176 -2.63 20.80 -7.70
CA ALA A 176 -1.65 19.71 -7.79
C ALA A 176 -1.98 18.63 -6.75
N CYS A 177 -3.23 18.16 -6.74
CA CYS A 177 -3.64 16.95 -6.03
C CYS A 177 -4.76 16.25 -6.82
N ALA A 178 -4.52 15.91 -8.08
CA ALA A 178 -5.37 14.99 -8.82
C ALA A 178 -4.57 14.32 -9.95
N SER A 179 -4.85 13.02 -10.14
CA SER A 179 -4.56 12.22 -11.33
C SER A 179 -3.08 11.94 -11.67
N PHE A 180 -2.57 10.83 -11.16
CA PHE A 180 -1.68 9.95 -11.94
C PHE A 180 -2.38 8.60 -12.17
N THR A 181 -3.43 8.63 -12.99
CA THR A 181 -3.86 7.47 -13.78
C THR A 181 -3.17 7.58 -15.12
N MET A 182 -2.12 6.79 -15.34
CA MET A 182 -1.61 6.53 -16.68
C MET A 182 -2.65 5.69 -17.44
N PRO A 183 -2.98 6.01 -18.69
CA PRO A 183 -3.82 5.15 -19.51
C PRO A 183 -2.98 3.94 -19.94
N VAL A 184 -3.41 2.73 -19.54
CA VAL A 184 -2.86 1.49 -20.10
C VAL A 184 -3.54 1.28 -21.45
N LEU A 185 -2.79 1.49 -22.53
CA LEU A 185 -3.15 1.04 -23.88
C LEU A 185 -3.27 -0.50 -23.91
N PRO A 186 -4.24 -1.09 -24.64
CA PRO A 186 -4.33 -2.53 -24.77
C PRO A 186 -3.34 -3.02 -25.82
N SER A 187 -2.31 -3.76 -25.43
CA SER A 187 -1.53 -4.57 -26.37
C SER A 187 -1.88 -6.04 -26.20
N VAL A 188 -2.57 -6.54 -27.24
CA VAL A 188 -2.85 -7.93 -27.57
C VAL A 188 -1.59 -8.81 -27.40
N GLY A 189 -1.73 -9.96 -26.73
CA GLY A 189 -0.66 -10.96 -26.63
C GLY A 189 -1.15 -12.22 -25.92
N ALA A 190 -1.34 -13.27 -26.69
CA ALA A 190 -1.92 -14.56 -26.31
C ALA A 190 -1.19 -15.27 -25.15
N GLY A 191 -1.95 -16.06 -24.39
CA GLY A 191 -1.45 -17.30 -23.78
C GLY A 191 -1.66 -17.42 -22.27
N GLY A 192 -2.37 -18.49 -21.87
CA GLY A 192 -2.20 -19.10 -20.56
C GLY A 192 -3.32 -18.82 -19.55
N ILE A 193 -4.27 -19.75 -19.47
CA ILE A 193 -5.21 -19.90 -18.36
C ILE A 193 -4.44 -20.19 -17.05
N GLY A 194 -4.29 -19.16 -16.20
CA GLY A 194 -3.81 -19.32 -14.82
C GLY A 194 -5.00 -19.24 -13.86
N GLY A 195 -5.39 -20.39 -13.29
CA GLY A 195 -6.54 -20.48 -12.41
C GLY A 195 -6.30 -19.84 -11.04
N VAL A 196 -7.23 -18.99 -10.60
CA VAL A 196 -7.36 -18.61 -9.18
C VAL A 196 -8.13 -19.73 -8.50
N VAL A 197 -7.49 -20.44 -7.57
CA VAL A 197 -8.17 -21.45 -6.74
C VAL A 197 -8.80 -20.72 -5.56
N VAL A 198 -10.08 -20.36 -5.71
CA VAL A 198 -10.94 -19.95 -4.59
C VAL A 198 -11.63 -21.22 -4.10
N MET A 199 -11.19 -21.75 -2.95
CA MET A 199 -11.88 -22.86 -2.29
C MET A 199 -12.88 -22.29 -1.27
N PRO A 200 -14.11 -22.84 -1.20
CA PRO A 200 -15.17 -22.38 -0.29
C PRO A 200 -14.89 -22.70 1.18
#